data_AF-A0A939VHU1-F1
#
_entry.id   AF-A0A939VHU1-F1
#
_cell.length_a   1.000
_cell.length_b   1.000
_cell.length_c   1.000
_cell.angle_alpha   90.00
_cell.angle_beta   90.00
_cell.angle_gamma   90.00
#
_symmetry.space_group_name_H-M   'P 1'
#
loop_
_entity.id
_entity.type
_entity.pdbx_description
1 polymer ?
#
loop_
_entity_poly.entity_id
_entity_poly.type
_entity_poly.pdbx_seq_one_letter_code
_entity_poly.pdbx_strand_id
1 'polypeptide(L)'
;KHETMYYPSRIRMLVNGGDDNLEVTNETASYYKELYTVLSAQAMRQVRSVEPECKPIRLGSLDLSLHNQDDKDIFVLGDPIMVDYLFEILRKQAGARKLEVEKVKKHDGYISICVALPNIALTEQECLELFNPTMDNLPYLLCRQIIRDAGEVSNSRGCGIIAEKADKGIRIWVTMAQARKT
;
A
#
# COMPACT_ATOMS: atom_id res chain seq x y z
N LYS A 1 -11.84 -10.01 29.41
CA LYS A 1 -12.80 -9.04 29.98
C LYS A 1 -13.26 -8.11 28.87
N HIS A 2 -14.58 -7.98 28.66
CA HIS A 2 -15.23 -7.28 27.54
C HIS A 2 -15.18 -5.74 27.60
N GLU A 3 -14.22 -5.19 28.35
CA GLU A 3 -14.10 -3.75 28.58
C GLU A 3 -13.79 -3.01 27.28
N THR A 4 -12.81 -3.45 26.48
CA THR A 4 -12.40 -2.81 25.21
C THR A 4 -13.50 -2.68 24.15
N MET A 5 -14.58 -3.47 24.23
CA MET A 5 -15.70 -3.43 23.27
C MET A 5 -16.82 -2.45 23.66
N TYR A 6 -16.87 -2.01 24.93
CA TYR A 6 -17.95 -1.16 25.45
C TYR A 6 -17.67 0.35 25.32
N TYR A 7 -16.40 0.72 25.20
CA TYR A 7 -15.97 2.13 25.25
C TYR A 7 -16.12 2.95 23.97
N PRO A 8 -16.05 2.41 22.74
CA PRO A 8 -16.34 3.20 21.53
C PRO A 8 -17.75 3.79 21.54
N SER A 9 -18.74 3.00 21.97
CA SER A 9 -20.13 3.44 22.15
C SER A 9 -20.25 4.49 23.26
N ARG A 10 -19.46 4.35 24.33
CA ARG A 10 -19.47 5.27 25.47
C ARG A 10 -18.81 6.62 25.16
N ILE A 11 -17.70 6.64 24.42
CA ILE A 11 -17.08 7.86 23.89
C ILE A 11 -18.07 8.58 22.97
N ARG A 12 -18.74 7.83 22.09
CA ARG A 12 -19.76 8.40 21.18
C ARG A 12 -20.97 8.97 21.94
N MET A 13 -21.40 8.34 23.03
CA MET A 13 -22.44 8.88 23.92
C MET A 13 -22.00 10.14 24.66
N LEU A 14 -20.76 10.19 25.16
CA LEU A 14 -20.22 11.34 25.91
C LEU A 14 -20.02 12.56 25.01
N VAL A 15 -19.53 12.36 23.78
CA VAL A 15 -19.37 13.42 22.76
C VAL A 15 -20.73 14.01 22.33
N ASN A 16 -21.78 13.19 22.27
CA ASN A 16 -23.13 13.64 21.93
C ASN A 16 -23.86 14.34 23.10
N GLY A 17 -23.29 14.34 24.30
CA GLY A 17 -23.91 14.84 25.54
C GLY A 17 -23.67 16.32 25.88
N GLY A 18 -22.93 17.07 25.05
CA GLY A 18 -22.62 18.50 25.27
C GLY A 18 -21.34 18.78 26.07
N ASP A 19 -21.03 20.07 26.26
CA ASP A 19 -19.75 20.58 26.81
C ASP A 19 -19.43 20.11 28.25
N ASP A 20 -20.43 19.75 29.05
CA ASP A 20 -20.25 19.29 30.44
C ASP A 20 -19.46 17.97 30.57
N ASN A 21 -19.24 17.25 29.46
CA ASN A 21 -18.51 15.99 29.43
C ASN A 21 -17.15 16.07 28.70
N LEU A 22 -16.67 17.26 28.33
CA LEU A 22 -15.41 17.42 27.60
C LEU A 22 -14.21 16.82 28.36
N GLU A 23 -14.13 17.05 29.67
CA GLU A 23 -13.03 16.57 30.51
C GLU A 23 -13.04 15.04 30.63
N VAL A 24 -14.22 14.46 30.90
CA VAL A 24 -14.42 12.99 30.99
C VAL A 24 -14.17 12.31 29.64
N THR A 25 -14.55 12.96 28.53
CA THR A 25 -14.30 12.45 27.17
C THR A 25 -12.82 12.45 26.86
N ASN A 26 -12.10 13.53 27.21
CA ASN A 26 -10.67 13.65 26.99
C ASN A 26 -9.87 12.65 27.84
N GLU A 27 -10.27 12.45 29.10
CA GLU A 27 -9.67 11.44 29.98
C GLU A 27 -9.88 10.02 29.43
N THR A 28 -11.11 9.70 29.01
CA THR A 28 -11.43 8.39 28.40
C THR A 28 -10.66 8.16 27.10
N ALA A 29 -10.55 9.18 26.24
CA ALA A 29 -9.81 9.10 24.99
C ALA A 29 -8.29 8.95 25.23
N SER A 30 -7.75 9.68 26.20
CA SER A 30 -6.33 9.62 26.58
C SER A 30 -5.98 8.23 27.14
N TYR A 31 -6.81 7.70 28.02
CA TYR A 31 -6.65 6.34 28.56
C TYR A 31 -6.68 5.27 27.45
N TYR A 32 -7.58 5.40 26.48
CA TYR A 32 -7.64 4.49 25.33
C TYR A 32 -6.39 4.58 24.46
N LYS A 33 -5.91 5.79 24.19
CA LYS A 33 -4.67 6.03 23.45
C LYS A 33 -3.49 5.36 24.15
N GLU A 34 -3.37 5.48 25.47
CA GLU A 34 -2.32 4.84 26.25
C GLU A 34 -2.39 3.31 26.18
N LEU A 35 -3.57 2.73 26.42
CA LEU A 35 -3.79 1.29 26.30
C LEU A 35 -3.45 0.75 24.91
N TYR A 36 -3.96 1.39 23.86
CA TYR A 36 -3.68 0.98 22.48
C TYR A 36 -2.22 1.17 22.12
N THR A 37 -1.55 2.21 22.64
CA THR A 37 -0.11 2.40 22.42
C THR A 37 0.69 1.27 23.07
N VAL A 38 0.37 0.89 24.32
CA VAL A 38 1.05 -0.21 25.03
C VAL A 38 0.78 -1.55 24.34
N LEU A 39 -0.47 -1.83 23.99
CA LEU A 39 -0.86 -3.07 23.30
C LEU A 39 -0.23 -3.16 21.90
N SER A 40 -0.22 -2.06 21.15
CA SER A 40 0.45 -2.00 19.84
C SER A 40 1.95 -2.19 19.99
N ALA A 41 2.58 -1.56 21.00
CA ALA A 41 4.00 -1.75 21.27
C ALA A 41 4.33 -3.19 21.68
N GLN A 42 3.47 -3.85 22.46
CA GLN A 42 3.62 -5.26 22.81
C GLN A 42 3.42 -6.18 21.61
N ALA A 43 2.42 -5.92 20.77
CA ALA A 43 2.19 -6.65 19.53
C ALA A 43 3.39 -6.52 18.58
N MET A 44 3.91 -5.31 18.37
CA MET A 44 5.11 -5.08 17.55
C MET A 44 6.35 -5.79 18.10
N ARG A 45 6.47 -5.96 19.43
CA ARG A 45 7.55 -6.76 20.04
C ARG A 45 7.37 -8.26 19.82
N GLN A 46 6.13 -8.74 19.68
CA GLN A 46 5.81 -10.14 19.41
C GLN A 46 5.87 -10.49 17.91
N VAL A 47 5.69 -9.51 17.02
CA VAL A 47 5.81 -9.64 15.54
C VAL A 47 7.29 -9.77 15.08
N ARG A 48 8.22 -10.04 16.00
CA ARG A 48 9.67 -10.20 15.75
C ARG A 48 10.07 -11.46 14.94
N SER A 49 9.18 -12.06 14.16
CA SER A 49 9.43 -13.35 13.50
C SER A 49 9.18 -13.40 11.99
N VAL A 50 8.80 -12.30 11.35
CA VAL A 50 8.70 -12.24 9.88
C VAL A 50 9.59 -11.11 9.39
N GLU A 51 10.87 -11.43 9.18
CA GLU A 51 11.72 -10.54 8.41
C GLU A 51 11.20 -10.56 6.97
N PRO A 52 10.87 -9.39 6.38
CA PRO A 52 10.42 -9.33 5.00
C PRO A 52 11.51 -9.90 4.10
N GLU A 53 11.17 -10.91 3.30
CA GLU A 53 12.12 -11.54 2.40
C GLU A 53 12.32 -10.66 1.17
N CYS A 54 13.56 -10.51 0.72
CA CYS A 54 13.83 -9.90 -0.59
C CYS A 54 14.32 -10.98 -1.54
N LYS A 55 13.45 -11.40 -2.46
CA LYS A 55 13.71 -12.44 -3.43
C LYS A 55 13.51 -11.91 -4.85
N PRO A 56 14.23 -12.44 -5.85
CA PRO A 56 13.92 -12.20 -7.25
C PRO A 56 12.55 -12.80 -7.60
N ILE A 57 11.62 -11.95 -8.00
CA ILE A 57 10.26 -12.32 -8.43
C ILE A 57 10.18 -12.17 -9.93
N ARG A 58 9.82 -13.25 -10.62
CA ARG A 58 9.63 -13.24 -12.07
C ARG A 58 8.31 -12.53 -12.40
N LEU A 59 8.32 -11.48 -13.21
CA LEU A 59 7.08 -10.78 -13.56
C LEU A 59 6.07 -11.68 -14.26
N GLY A 60 6.55 -12.64 -15.06
CA GLY A 60 5.68 -13.62 -15.72
C GLY A 60 4.99 -14.62 -14.79
N SER A 61 5.33 -14.69 -13.50
CA SER A 61 4.61 -15.53 -12.52
C SER A 61 3.46 -14.81 -11.83
N LEU A 62 3.38 -13.49 -11.94
CA LEU A 62 2.27 -12.69 -11.40
C LEU A 62 1.07 -12.79 -12.34
N ASP A 63 -0.15 -12.60 -11.83
CA ASP A 63 -1.39 -12.59 -12.63
C ASP A 63 -1.54 -11.27 -13.44
N LEU A 64 -0.59 -11.03 -14.33
CA LEU A 64 -0.46 -9.85 -15.17
C LEU A 64 -0.58 -10.23 -16.66
N SER A 65 -1.21 -9.35 -17.44
CA SER A 65 -1.20 -9.43 -18.89
C SER A 65 -0.06 -8.57 -19.44
N LEU A 66 1.02 -9.23 -19.84
CA LEU A 66 2.21 -8.60 -20.41
C LEU A 66 2.09 -8.53 -21.93
N HIS A 67 2.32 -7.35 -22.52
CA HIS A 67 2.16 -7.12 -23.96
C HIS A 67 3.26 -7.75 -24.84
N ASN A 68 4.42 -8.11 -24.27
CA ASN A 68 5.57 -8.63 -25.01
C ASN A 68 6.13 -9.92 -24.36
N GLN A 69 6.64 -10.86 -25.17
CA GLN A 69 7.12 -12.17 -24.67
C GLN A 69 8.43 -12.07 -23.88
N ASP A 70 9.31 -11.12 -24.21
CA ASP A 70 10.58 -10.85 -23.51
C ASP A 70 10.38 -10.28 -22.08
N ASP A 71 9.15 -9.94 -21.71
CA ASP A 71 8.76 -9.41 -20.40
C ASP A 71 8.69 -10.48 -19.33
N LYS A 72 8.45 -11.73 -19.74
CA LYS A 72 8.29 -12.85 -18.80
C LYS A 72 9.57 -13.19 -18.07
N ASP A 73 10.73 -12.84 -18.62
CA ASP A 73 12.07 -13.16 -18.12
C ASP A 73 12.70 -12.06 -17.27
N ILE A 74 11.88 -11.10 -16.84
CA ILE A 74 12.28 -10.00 -15.98
C ILE A 74 12.06 -10.37 -14.52
N PHE A 75 13.03 -10.02 -13.70
CA PHE A 75 13.00 -10.24 -12.26
C PHE A 75 13.04 -8.91 -11.52
N VAL A 76 12.12 -8.73 -10.58
CA VAL A 76 12.09 -7.58 -9.65
C VAL A 76 12.41 -8.08 -8.24
N LEU A 77 12.98 -7.22 -7.41
CA LEU A 77 13.29 -7.54 -6.02
C LEU A 77 12.13 -7.13 -5.11
N GLY A 78 11.73 -8.03 -4.21
CA GLY A 78 10.74 -7.76 -3.17
C GLY A 78 10.31 -9.04 -2.47
N ASP A 79 9.32 -8.91 -1.58
CA ASP A 79 8.65 -10.05 -0.96
C ASP A 79 7.59 -10.60 -1.94
N PRO A 80 7.64 -11.90 -2.34
CA PRO A 80 6.73 -12.44 -3.35
C PRO A 80 5.26 -12.33 -2.98
N ILE A 81 4.92 -12.50 -1.69
CA ILE A 81 3.54 -12.46 -1.20
C ILE A 81 3.04 -11.01 -1.23
N MET A 82 3.86 -10.07 -0.75
CA MET A 82 3.48 -8.66 -0.70
C MET A 82 3.38 -8.05 -2.10
N VAL A 83 4.28 -8.40 -3.01
CA VAL A 83 4.23 -7.92 -4.40
C VAL A 83 3.02 -8.50 -5.14
N ASP A 84 2.68 -9.78 -4.95
CA ASP A 84 1.47 -10.35 -5.51
C ASP A 84 0.21 -9.64 -4.98
N TYR A 85 0.18 -9.40 -3.66
CA TYR A 85 -0.92 -8.68 -3.02
C TYR A 85 -1.05 -7.22 -3.53
N LEU A 86 0.06 -6.53 -3.80
CA LEU A 86 0.04 -5.20 -4.41
C LEU A 86 -0.67 -5.21 -5.77
N PHE A 87 -0.32 -6.15 -6.65
CA PHE A 87 -0.96 -6.24 -7.96
C PHE A 87 -2.40 -6.75 -7.86
N GLU A 88 -2.72 -7.56 -6.86
CA GLU A 88 -4.10 -7.95 -6.55
C GLU A 88 -4.95 -6.73 -6.17
N ILE A 89 -4.44 -5.83 -5.33
CA ILE A 89 -5.11 -4.57 -4.97
C ILE A 89 -5.34 -3.75 -6.23
N LEU A 90 -4.31 -3.51 -7.04
CA LEU A 90 -4.42 -2.70 -8.26
C LEU A 90 -5.41 -3.31 -9.27
N ARG A 91 -5.43 -4.65 -9.39
CA ARG A 91 -6.40 -5.37 -10.23
C ARG A 91 -7.83 -5.15 -9.76
N LYS A 92 -8.08 -5.23 -8.44
CA LYS A 92 -9.40 -4.95 -7.85
C LYS A 92 -9.83 -3.52 -8.11
N GLN A 93 -8.93 -2.54 -7.97
CA GLN A 93 -9.21 -1.13 -8.23
C GLN A 93 -9.49 -0.86 -9.71
N ALA A 94 -8.79 -1.54 -10.63
CA ALA A 94 -9.07 -1.45 -12.06
C ALA A 94 -10.43 -2.03 -12.46
N GLY A 95 -11.02 -2.90 -11.62
CA GLY A 95 -12.24 -3.64 -11.93
C GLY A 95 -12.05 -4.67 -13.06
N ALA A 96 -10.81 -5.08 -13.33
CA ALA A 96 -10.46 -5.92 -14.47
C ALA A 96 -10.24 -7.38 -14.04
N ARG A 97 -10.62 -8.34 -14.89
CA ARG A 97 -10.35 -9.78 -14.66
C ARG A 97 -8.85 -10.10 -14.73
N LYS A 98 -8.12 -9.38 -15.57
CA LYS A 98 -6.66 -9.41 -15.67
C LYS A 98 -6.13 -7.99 -15.74
N LEU A 99 -4.99 -7.75 -15.11
CA LEU A 99 -4.35 -6.45 -15.08
C LEU A 99 -3.42 -6.31 -16.29
N GLU A 100 -3.76 -5.43 -17.22
CA GLU A 100 -2.87 -5.06 -18.33
C GLU A 100 -1.77 -4.14 -17.81
N VAL A 101 -0.52 -4.51 -18.07
CA VAL A 101 0.63 -3.76 -17.62
C VAL A 101 1.64 -3.54 -18.73
N GLU A 102 2.17 -2.33 -18.80
CA GLU A 102 3.26 -1.95 -19.69
C GLU A 102 4.54 -1.80 -18.88
N LYS A 103 5.67 -2.31 -19.39
CA LYS A 103 6.96 -2.12 -18.74
C LYS A 103 7.73 -0.96 -19.37
N VAL A 104 8.47 -0.26 -18.53
CA VAL A 104 9.50 0.69 -18.93
C VAL A 104 10.77 0.39 -18.14
N LYS A 105 11.80 -0.14 -18.82
CA LYS A 105 13.12 -0.31 -18.20
C LYS A 105 13.74 1.07 -17.96
N LYS A 106 14.24 1.31 -16.76
CA LYS A 106 15.04 2.49 -16.44
C LYS A 106 16.53 2.15 -16.51
N HIS A 107 17.35 3.15 -16.82
CA HIS A 107 18.77 2.99 -17.14
C HIS A 107 19.65 2.63 -15.92
N ASP A 108 19.08 2.68 -14.72
CA ASP A 108 19.71 2.65 -13.40
C ASP A 108 19.50 1.32 -12.65
N GLY A 109 19.02 0.28 -13.34
CA GLY A 109 18.72 -1.02 -12.72
C GLY A 109 17.36 -1.06 -12.03
N TYR A 110 16.45 -0.17 -12.40
CA TYR A 110 15.05 -0.19 -11.99
C TYR A 110 14.14 -0.50 -13.17
N ILE A 111 12.96 -1.01 -12.86
CA ILE A 111 11.88 -1.21 -13.82
C ILE A 111 10.66 -0.49 -13.30
N SER A 112 10.01 0.26 -14.18
CA SER A 112 8.70 0.81 -13.93
C SER A 112 7.65 -0.04 -14.62
N ILE A 113 6.64 -0.46 -13.87
CA ILE A 113 5.49 -1.22 -14.32
C ILE A 113 4.32 -0.25 -14.30
N CYS A 114 3.79 0.05 -15.47
CA CYS A 114 2.65 0.94 -15.66
C CYS A 114 1.37 0.13 -15.69
N VAL A 115 0.42 0.52 -14.85
CA VAL A 115 -0.90 -0.09 -14.74
C VAL A 115 -1.93 0.93 -15.16
N ALA A 116 -2.77 0.61 -16.15
CA ALA A 116 -3.86 1.49 -16.57
C ALA A 116 -5.15 1.20 -15.78
N LEU A 117 -5.76 2.24 -15.21
CA LEU A 117 -7.04 2.16 -14.50
C LEU A 117 -8.06 3.07 -15.23
N PRO A 118 -8.68 2.56 -16.31
CA PRO A 118 -9.50 3.40 -17.20
C PRO A 118 -10.83 3.84 -16.55
N ASN A 119 -11.29 3.12 -15.54
CA ASN A 119 -12.58 3.36 -14.88
C ASN A 119 -12.48 4.32 -13.68
N ILE A 120 -11.29 4.83 -13.37
CA ILE A 120 -11.06 5.74 -12.26
C ILE A 120 -10.81 7.14 -12.82
N ALA A 121 -11.73 8.06 -12.58
CA ALA A 121 -11.60 9.45 -12.99
C ALA A 121 -11.11 10.30 -11.82
N LEU A 122 -9.87 10.78 -11.90
CA LEU A 122 -9.27 11.70 -10.94
C LEU A 122 -8.70 12.92 -11.66
N THR A 123 -8.65 14.04 -10.95
CA THR A 123 -7.90 15.24 -11.32
C THR A 123 -6.40 15.02 -11.13
N GLU A 124 -5.57 15.90 -11.71
CA GLU A 124 -4.11 15.82 -11.52
C GLU A 124 -3.72 15.95 -10.05
N GLN A 125 -4.39 16.83 -9.30
CA GLN A 125 -4.13 17.02 -7.88
C GLN A 125 -4.51 15.77 -7.06
N GLU A 126 -5.66 15.16 -7.35
CA GLU A 126 -6.07 13.91 -6.69
C GLU A 126 -5.11 12.75 -7.00
N CYS A 127 -4.52 12.70 -8.21
CA CYS A 127 -3.47 11.73 -8.53
C CYS A 127 -2.22 11.92 -7.66
N LEU A 128 -1.79 13.17 -7.44
CA LEU A 128 -0.63 13.48 -6.59
C LEU A 128 -0.88 13.11 -5.12
N GLU A 129 -2.12 13.27 -4.67
CA GLU A 129 -2.52 12.99 -3.29
C GLU A 129 -2.97 11.55 -3.07
N LEU A 130 -3.12 10.73 -4.12
CA LEU A 130 -3.70 9.39 -4.08
C LEU A 130 -3.07 8.46 -3.02
N PHE A 131 -1.76 8.62 -2.82
CA PHE A 131 -0.97 7.82 -1.89
C PHE A 131 -0.68 8.54 -0.56
N ASN A 132 -1.30 9.70 -0.32
CA ASN A 132 -1.15 10.44 0.93
C ASN A 132 -2.09 9.90 2.02
N PRO A 133 -1.63 9.81 3.28
CA PRO A 133 -2.45 9.30 4.38
C PRO A 133 -3.73 10.09 4.66
N THR A 134 -3.82 11.32 4.14
CA THR A 134 -5.01 12.18 4.22
C THR A 134 -6.16 11.69 3.35
N MET A 135 -5.87 10.90 2.31
CA MET A 135 -6.88 10.26 1.51
C MET A 135 -7.35 8.99 2.25
N ASP A 136 -8.64 8.88 2.54
CA ASP A 136 -9.29 7.69 3.11
C ASP A 136 -9.32 6.54 2.09
N ASN A 137 -8.16 6.12 1.59
CA ASN A 137 -8.00 5.07 0.61
C ASN A 137 -6.89 4.09 1.03
N LEU A 138 -7.23 3.27 2.02
CA LEU A 138 -6.36 2.25 2.57
C LEU A 138 -5.70 1.36 1.50
N PRO A 139 -6.41 0.88 0.44
CA PRO A 139 -5.78 0.12 -0.64
C PRO A 139 -4.54 0.77 -1.26
N TYR A 140 -4.58 2.06 -1.60
CA TYR A 140 -3.42 2.74 -2.20
C TYR A 140 -2.31 2.98 -1.17
N LEU A 141 -2.66 3.27 0.09
CA LEU A 141 -1.67 3.40 1.16
C LEU A 141 -0.91 2.09 1.40
N LEU A 142 -1.60 0.94 1.31
CA LEU A 142 -0.96 -0.37 1.37
C LEU A 142 -0.01 -0.59 0.20
N CYS A 143 -0.40 -0.25 -1.04
CA CYS A 143 0.51 -0.33 -2.20
C CYS A 143 1.77 0.53 -1.99
N ARG A 144 1.63 1.75 -1.46
CA ARG A 144 2.77 2.61 -1.13
C ARG A 144 3.68 1.98 -0.08
N GLN A 145 3.11 1.40 0.97
CA GLN A 145 3.87 0.76 2.03
C GLN A 145 4.64 -0.46 1.51
N ILE A 146 3.99 -1.32 0.73
CA ILE A 146 4.63 -2.50 0.11
C ILE A 146 5.85 -2.10 -0.72
N ILE A 147 5.74 -1.07 -1.55
CA ILE A 147 6.86 -0.62 -2.39
C ILE A 147 7.98 0.04 -1.57
N ARG A 148 7.62 0.77 -0.51
CA ARG A 148 8.59 1.32 0.42
C ARG A 148 9.38 0.21 1.11
N ASP A 149 8.70 -0.82 1.61
CA ASP A 149 9.33 -1.96 2.28
C ASP A 149 10.21 -2.73 1.29
N ALA A 150 9.73 -2.96 0.06
CA ALA A 150 10.54 -3.58 -0.99
C ALA A 150 11.84 -2.80 -1.26
N GLY A 151 11.76 -1.46 -1.34
CA GLY A 151 12.92 -0.59 -1.52
C GLY A 151 13.86 -0.55 -0.31
N GLU A 152 13.33 -0.66 0.91
CA GLU A 152 14.13 -0.71 2.14
C GLU A 152 14.91 -2.02 2.23
N VAL A 153 14.24 -3.16 2.02
CA VAL A 153 14.87 -4.49 2.10
C VAL A 153 15.83 -4.72 0.92
N SER A 154 15.54 -4.18 -0.27
CA SER A 154 16.46 -4.24 -1.41
C SER A 154 17.52 -3.13 -1.42
N ASN A 155 17.58 -2.27 -0.39
CA ASN A 155 18.44 -1.08 -0.32
C ASN A 155 18.40 -0.22 -1.60
N SER A 156 17.22 -0.11 -2.22
CA SER A 156 17.00 0.53 -3.52
C SER A 156 16.07 1.72 -3.36
N ARG A 157 16.67 2.90 -3.12
CA ARG A 157 15.95 4.15 -2.82
C ARG A 157 15.15 4.72 -4.00
N GLY A 158 15.32 4.18 -5.21
CA GLY A 158 14.53 4.54 -6.39
C GLY A 158 13.19 3.81 -6.51
N CYS A 159 12.88 2.86 -5.60
CA CYS A 159 11.58 2.23 -5.54
C CYS A 159 10.51 3.25 -5.15
N GLY A 160 9.36 3.20 -5.81
CA GLY A 160 8.28 4.15 -5.57
C GLY A 160 7.03 3.85 -6.36
N ILE A 161 5.92 4.45 -5.93
CA ILE A 161 4.64 4.37 -6.62
C ILE A 161 4.11 5.78 -6.86
N ILE A 162 3.67 6.06 -8.08
CA ILE A 162 3.08 7.35 -8.47
C ILE A 162 1.84 7.12 -9.32
N ALA A 163 0.92 8.07 -9.31
CA ALA A 163 -0.25 8.09 -10.17
C ALA A 163 -0.20 9.31 -11.08
N GLU A 164 -0.60 9.12 -12.32
CA GLU A 164 -0.64 10.15 -13.35
C GLU A 164 -2.00 10.11 -14.05
N LYS A 165 -2.50 11.28 -14.42
CA LYS A 165 -3.73 11.38 -15.21
C LYS A 165 -3.46 10.89 -16.64
N ALA A 166 -4.40 10.12 -17.19
CA ALA A 166 -4.36 9.65 -18.57
C ALA A 166 -5.60 10.12 -19.33
N ASP A 167 -5.58 9.99 -20.67
CA ASP A 167 -6.73 10.36 -21.53
C ASP A 167 -8.02 9.62 -21.13
N LYS A 168 -7.86 8.38 -20.65
CA LYS A 168 -8.93 7.56 -20.07
C LYS A 168 -8.50 7.08 -18.70
N GLY A 169 -9.05 7.72 -17.67
CA GLY A 169 -8.82 7.39 -16.27
C GLY A 169 -7.43 7.80 -15.78
N ILE A 170 -6.75 6.90 -15.08
CA ILE A 170 -5.40 7.15 -14.52
C ILE A 170 -4.42 6.03 -14.87
N ARG A 171 -3.13 6.33 -14.77
CA ARG A 171 -2.05 5.35 -14.82
C ARG A 171 -1.31 5.35 -13.49
N ILE A 172 -1.00 4.16 -12.98
CA ILE A 172 -0.18 3.97 -11.79
C ILE A 172 1.15 3.38 -12.22
N TRP A 173 2.25 4.06 -11.87
CA TRP A 173 3.60 3.60 -12.13
C TRP A 173 4.20 3.02 -10.85
N VAL A 174 4.51 1.74 -10.90
CA VAL A 174 5.17 1.00 -9.83
C VAL A 174 6.63 0.82 -10.22
N THR A 175 7.54 1.54 -9.58
CA THR A 175 8.99 1.43 -9.81
C THR A 175 9.61 0.50 -8.77
N MET A 176 10.30 -0.53 -9.24
CA MET A 176 10.97 -1.54 -8.39
C MET A 176 12.39 -1.81 -8.88
N ALA A 177 13.25 -2.26 -7.98
CA ALA A 177 14.60 -2.66 -8.31
C ALA A 177 14.60 -3.94 -9.16
N GLN A 178 15.42 -3.96 -10.21
CA GLN A 178 15.59 -5.11 -11.07
C GLN A 178 16.63 -6.06 -10.47
N ALA A 179 16.31 -7.35 -10.38
CA ALA A 179 17.31 -8.37 -10.08
C ALA A 179 18.12 -8.67 -11.36
N ARG A 180 19.45 -8.70 -11.24
CA ARG A 180 20.33 -9.17 -12.33
C ARG A 180 20.14 -10.69 -12.47
N LYS A 181 20.04 -11.21 -13.71
CA LYS A 181 20.16 -12.66 -13.96
C LYS A 181 21.55 -13.08 -13.46
N THR A 182 21.61 -13.81 -12.33
CA THR A 182 22.80 -14.58 -11.92
C THR A 182 22.96 -15.80 -12.81
#